data_AF-A0A1Q3WW80-F1
#
_entry.id   AF-A0A1Q3WW80-F1
#
_cell.length_a   1.000
_cell.length_b   1.000
_cell.length_c   1.000
_cell.angle_alpha   90.00
_cell.angle_beta   90.00
_cell.angle_gamma   90.00
#
_symmetry.space_group_name_H-M   'P 1'
#
loop_
_entity.id
_entity.type
_entity.pdbx_description
1 polymer ?
#
loop_
_entity_poly.entity_id
_entity_poly.type
_entity_poly.pdbx_seq_one_letter_code
_entity_poly.pdbx_strand_id
1 'polypeptide(L)'
;MAGEYGCLNGWCMRIRLVFWLCLLYTSAVAQTITRGPYLQLGSQTAVSIRWRTDVPTVGRVLYGLSAGNFTNSVTESASTTEHEIRLTGLNPDTQYFYGIGTSEQVLQQGTDNYFLTAPQKTTKRKIRVVSFGDAGMNPNNNQTNVRDAFLNFRGNTTTDLWMLIGDNSYDGDDASYQVNFFAPYQANLMKNAMLYAVPGNHDYSNNPTLQASHTIPYFSIFSLPTKAESGGIASGTKEWYSFDYGPIHFVMLDGYGTRNVNGSDIRFYADTTNHPQAVWLKQDLAATTQKWKIVYMHFPPYTQGNHNSETEPDLIAIRQRINPILERFGVDIVMMGHSHVYERSYPLHDQYGPMSDFTASPSTYIYPKDNSTGRYDGSASSCAYKSTSARKKQGTMYVVAGSSGALGYNQNLNPHPVMVSTQRTTGGAFYFEVEDNRLDAKFIQPNGSTYTIGDQFTVMKDVGLTQTITIPTSQSITLTASFISDYQWSNSANSAFSATSRSVTITPTPGATATYIVRDSKNCVQDVYTVLSSDMMFTMKAGNWNDSSIWSGNRLPTKADVLQLKHLVSLPDNTEGHAQKIIYDPGSKLQLGNQAKLWVNQ
;
A
#
# COMPACT_ATOMS: atom_id res chain seq x y z
N MET A 1 -68.49 28.24 -62.88
CA MET A 1 -69.74 27.87 -62.18
C MET A 1 -69.86 28.76 -60.97
N ALA A 2 -71.01 29.45 -60.84
CA ALA A 2 -71.61 30.16 -59.69
C ALA A 2 -70.65 30.81 -58.66
N GLY A 3 -70.60 32.14 -58.51
CA GLY A 3 -71.62 32.99 -57.84
C GLY A 3 -71.11 33.29 -56.41
N GLU A 4 -71.23 34.44 -55.76
CA GLU A 4 -71.93 35.72 -55.91
C GLU A 4 -71.31 36.76 -54.94
N TYR A 5 -71.56 38.05 -55.22
CA TYR A 5 -71.56 39.33 -54.46
C TYR A 5 -71.27 39.34 -52.93
N GLY A 6 -70.73 40.41 -52.29
CA GLY A 6 -70.51 41.80 -52.70
C GLY A 6 -69.98 42.74 -51.58
N CYS A 7 -69.63 43.95 -51.99
CA CYS A 7 -69.68 45.30 -51.34
C CYS A 7 -69.43 45.50 -49.81
N LEU A 8 -68.44 46.35 -49.45
CA LEU A 8 -68.60 47.78 -49.03
C LEU A 8 -67.42 48.33 -48.19
N ASN A 9 -67.12 49.61 -48.46
CA ASN A 9 -66.52 50.64 -47.60
C ASN A 9 -65.11 50.48 -47.03
N GLY A 10 -64.23 51.37 -47.51
CA GLY A 10 -62.84 51.45 -47.10
C GLY A 10 -62.65 51.94 -45.67
N TRP A 11 -61.66 51.34 -45.01
CA TRP A 11 -60.81 51.95 -43.99
C TRP A 11 -59.42 51.31 -44.12
N CYS A 12 -58.41 52.11 -44.49
CA CYS A 12 -57.01 51.68 -44.48
C CYS A 12 -56.54 51.49 -43.04
N MET A 13 -56.44 50.23 -42.59
CA MET A 13 -55.81 49.91 -41.31
C MET A 13 -54.31 49.67 -41.54
N ARG A 14 -53.47 50.63 -41.13
CA ARG A 14 -52.00 50.45 -41.07
C ARG A 14 -51.68 49.41 -40.00
N ILE A 15 -51.36 48.19 -40.41
CA ILE A 15 -50.77 47.18 -39.53
C ILE A 15 -49.34 47.63 -39.20
N ARG A 16 -49.13 48.18 -38.01
CA ARG A 16 -47.79 48.28 -37.42
C ARG A 16 -47.43 46.89 -36.90
N LEU A 17 -46.58 46.17 -37.63
CA LEU A 17 -45.86 45.01 -37.10
C LEU A 17 -44.97 45.49 -35.95
N VAL A 18 -45.44 45.30 -34.72
CA VAL A 18 -44.60 45.38 -33.52
C VAL A 18 -43.81 44.07 -33.49
N PHE A 19 -42.54 44.10 -33.88
CA PHE A 19 -41.61 43.02 -33.60
C PHE A 19 -41.45 42.92 -32.08
N TRP A 20 -42.14 41.96 -31.47
CA TRP A 20 -41.83 41.51 -30.12
C TRP A 20 -40.46 40.81 -30.18
N LEU A 21 -39.41 41.55 -29.82
CA LEU A 21 -38.12 40.97 -29.51
C LEU A 21 -38.31 40.16 -28.22
N CYS A 22 -38.65 38.87 -28.34
CA CYS A 22 -38.54 37.93 -27.25
C CYS A 22 -37.05 37.80 -26.92
N LEU A 23 -36.57 38.62 -25.98
CA LEU A 23 -35.34 38.34 -25.24
C LEU A 23 -35.59 37.02 -24.50
N LEU A 24 -35.15 35.92 -25.12
CA LEU A 24 -34.92 34.66 -24.43
C LEU A 24 -33.84 34.94 -23.40
N TYR A 25 -34.25 35.25 -22.16
CA TYR A 25 -33.38 35.13 -21.01
C TYR A 25 -33.05 33.64 -20.85
N THR A 26 -31.99 33.19 -21.53
CA THR A 26 -31.30 31.96 -21.15
C THR A 26 -30.60 32.29 -19.84
N SER A 27 -31.24 32.01 -18.72
CA SER A 27 -30.54 31.91 -17.44
C SER A 27 -29.46 30.84 -17.63
N ALA A 28 -28.22 31.27 -17.82
CA ALA A 28 -27.07 30.36 -17.79
C ALA A 28 -27.02 29.78 -16.37
N VAL A 29 -27.50 28.54 -16.22
CA VAL A 29 -27.36 27.81 -14.97
C VAL A 29 -25.87 27.54 -14.82
N ALA A 30 -25.26 28.09 -13.76
CA ALA A 30 -23.88 27.80 -13.43
C ALA A 30 -23.75 26.30 -13.18
N GLN A 31 -22.87 25.63 -13.91
CA GLN A 31 -22.69 24.18 -13.79
C GLN A 31 -22.14 23.84 -12.42
N THR A 32 -22.59 22.74 -11.85
CA THR A 32 -22.23 22.33 -10.49
C THR A 32 -21.58 20.95 -10.46
N ILE A 33 -20.67 20.75 -9.52
CA ILE A 33 -20.09 19.42 -9.24
C ILE A 33 -21.11 18.65 -8.38
N THR A 34 -21.54 17.50 -8.88
CA THR A 34 -22.48 16.61 -8.19
C THR A 34 -21.78 15.43 -7.51
N ARG A 35 -20.50 15.18 -7.84
CA ARG A 35 -19.65 14.15 -7.24
C ARG A 35 -18.17 14.53 -7.32
N GLY A 36 -17.44 14.36 -6.23
CA GLY A 36 -15.98 14.47 -6.22
C GLY A 36 -15.47 15.89 -5.98
N PRO A 37 -14.20 16.20 -6.32
CA PRO A 37 -13.23 15.36 -7.02
C PRO A 37 -12.74 14.16 -6.21
N TYR A 38 -12.25 13.13 -6.90
CA TYR A 38 -11.55 12.00 -6.29
C TYR A 38 -10.37 11.52 -7.15
N LEU A 39 -9.34 10.99 -6.48
CA LEU A 39 -8.05 10.64 -7.06
C LEU A 39 -7.95 9.13 -7.30
N GLN A 40 -7.51 8.74 -8.48
CA GLN A 40 -7.44 7.34 -8.93
C GLN A 40 -6.16 7.09 -9.74
N LEU A 41 -5.83 5.81 -9.95
CA LEU A 41 -4.78 5.38 -10.88
C LEU A 41 -3.42 6.09 -10.67
N GLY A 42 -3.06 6.32 -9.41
CA GLY A 42 -1.82 7.01 -9.04
C GLY A 42 -0.58 6.17 -9.35
N SER A 43 0.43 6.79 -9.93
CA SER A 43 1.73 6.20 -10.21
C SER A 43 2.85 7.19 -9.86
N GLN A 44 4.10 6.84 -10.14
CA GLN A 44 5.23 7.74 -9.92
C GLN A 44 5.16 9.00 -10.78
N THR A 45 4.51 8.94 -11.96
CA THR A 45 4.59 10.02 -12.95
C THR A 45 3.23 10.47 -13.47
N ALA A 46 2.14 10.02 -12.85
CA ALA A 46 0.80 10.27 -13.36
C ALA A 46 -0.29 10.00 -12.30
N VAL A 47 -1.40 10.75 -12.37
CA VAL A 47 -2.65 10.56 -11.58
C VAL A 47 -3.89 10.75 -12.46
N SER A 48 -4.98 10.04 -12.19
CA SER A 48 -6.30 10.35 -12.76
C SER A 48 -7.15 11.11 -11.75
N ILE A 49 -7.77 12.21 -12.18
CA ILE A 49 -8.69 13.00 -11.37
C ILE A 49 -10.09 12.87 -11.98
N ARG A 50 -11.05 12.47 -11.15
CA ARG A 50 -12.44 12.23 -11.57
C ARG A 50 -13.41 13.11 -10.81
N TRP A 51 -14.48 13.54 -11.48
CA TRP A 51 -15.62 14.25 -10.88
C TRP A 51 -16.85 14.12 -11.77
N ARG A 52 -18.02 14.48 -11.24
CA ARG A 52 -19.28 14.53 -12.01
C ARG A 52 -19.86 15.94 -12.00
N THR A 53 -20.42 16.38 -13.13
CA THR A 53 -21.24 17.60 -13.22
C THR A 53 -22.72 17.29 -13.41
N ASP A 54 -23.59 18.25 -13.09
CA ASP A 54 -25.04 18.19 -13.27
C ASP A 54 -25.47 18.22 -14.75
N VAL A 55 -24.69 18.89 -15.60
CA VAL A 55 -24.91 18.95 -17.06
C VAL A 55 -23.63 18.58 -17.83
N PRO A 56 -23.73 18.08 -19.08
CA PRO A 56 -22.55 17.78 -19.88
C PRO A 56 -21.70 19.02 -20.11
N THR A 57 -20.41 18.95 -19.77
CA THR A 57 -19.41 20.00 -20.06
C THR A 57 -18.13 19.41 -20.62
N VAL A 58 -17.26 20.25 -21.20
CA VAL A 58 -15.88 19.87 -21.47
C VAL A 58 -15.06 20.09 -20.20
N GLY A 59 -14.57 19.02 -19.58
CA GLY A 59 -13.82 19.08 -18.33
C GLY A 59 -12.40 19.62 -18.51
N ARG A 60 -11.87 20.28 -17.48
CA ARG A 60 -10.49 20.74 -17.40
C ARG A 60 -9.91 20.56 -16.01
N VAL A 61 -8.66 20.12 -15.96
CA VAL A 61 -7.82 20.13 -14.76
C VAL A 61 -6.73 21.18 -14.94
N LEU A 62 -6.56 22.03 -13.94
CA LEU A 62 -5.40 22.89 -13.76
C LEU A 62 -4.52 22.29 -12.66
N TYR A 63 -3.20 22.32 -12.78
CA TYR A 63 -2.31 21.78 -11.75
C TYR A 63 -0.94 22.46 -11.69
N GLY A 64 -0.28 22.35 -10.53
CA GLY A 64 1.03 22.96 -10.27
C GLY A 64 1.58 22.62 -8.88
N LEU A 65 2.78 23.12 -8.58
CA LEU A 65 3.46 22.87 -7.30
C LEU A 65 3.03 23.84 -6.18
N SER A 66 2.12 24.76 -6.47
CA SER A 66 1.64 25.76 -5.51
C SER A 66 0.13 25.93 -5.61
N ALA A 67 -0.55 25.96 -4.46
CA ALA A 67 -1.99 26.12 -4.40
C ALA A 67 -2.43 27.44 -5.06
N GLY A 68 -3.43 27.38 -5.95
CA GLY A 68 -3.98 28.54 -6.65
C GLY A 68 -3.06 29.15 -7.72
N ASN A 69 -1.84 28.65 -7.91
CA ASN A 69 -0.93 29.06 -8.97
C ASN A 69 -0.57 27.86 -9.85
N PHE A 70 -1.42 27.61 -10.84
CA PHE A 70 -1.31 26.46 -11.73
C PHE A 70 -0.56 26.85 -13.00
N THR A 71 0.52 26.13 -13.30
CA THR A 71 1.36 26.35 -14.49
C THR A 71 1.03 25.41 -15.63
N ASN A 72 0.19 24.40 -15.40
CA ASN A 72 -0.18 23.39 -16.38
C ASN A 72 -1.69 23.17 -16.40
N SER A 73 -2.20 22.70 -17.54
CA SER A 73 -3.60 22.32 -17.71
C SER A 73 -3.76 21.15 -18.67
N VAL A 74 -4.83 20.39 -18.48
CA VAL A 74 -5.30 19.35 -19.42
C VAL A 74 -6.82 19.49 -19.54
N THR A 75 -7.31 19.49 -20.78
CA THR A 75 -8.74 19.66 -21.11
C THR A 75 -9.21 18.45 -21.90
N GLU A 76 -10.41 17.96 -21.61
CA GLU A 76 -11.06 16.90 -22.38
C GLU A 76 -11.39 17.37 -23.80
N SER A 77 -11.55 16.43 -24.72
CA SER A 77 -11.91 16.74 -26.11
C SER A 77 -13.41 16.75 -26.37
N ALA A 78 -14.22 16.22 -25.44
CA ALA A 78 -15.66 16.05 -25.61
C ALA A 78 -16.43 16.45 -24.34
N SER A 79 -17.71 16.78 -24.52
CA SER A 79 -18.61 17.11 -23.42
C SER A 79 -19.15 15.84 -22.78
N THR A 80 -19.13 15.77 -21.45
CA THR A 80 -19.59 14.62 -20.62
C THR A 80 -20.06 15.12 -19.26
N THR A 81 -20.81 14.29 -18.53
CA THR A 81 -21.08 14.50 -17.10
C THR A 81 -20.13 13.71 -16.20
N GLU A 82 -19.55 12.61 -16.69
CA GLU A 82 -18.53 11.81 -15.99
C GLU A 82 -17.15 12.20 -16.52
N HIS A 83 -16.41 12.98 -15.74
CA HIS A 83 -15.10 13.47 -16.13
C HIS A 83 -14.00 12.58 -15.58
N GLU A 84 -13.00 12.30 -16.41
CA GLU A 84 -11.77 11.61 -16.01
C GLU A 84 -10.59 12.15 -16.80
N ILE A 85 -9.73 12.90 -16.12
CA ILE A 85 -8.52 13.45 -16.74
C ILE A 85 -7.27 12.80 -16.15
N ARG A 86 -6.49 12.15 -17.01
CA ARG A 86 -5.19 11.57 -16.71
C ARG A 86 -4.09 12.61 -16.89
N LEU A 87 -3.47 13.02 -15.79
CA LEU A 87 -2.24 13.81 -15.80
C LEU A 87 -1.03 12.89 -15.93
N THR A 88 -0.05 13.25 -16.78
CA THR A 88 1.18 12.47 -17.01
C THR A 88 2.41 13.38 -17.03
N GLY A 89 3.61 12.79 -17.02
CA GLY A 89 4.87 13.54 -17.02
C GLY A 89 5.20 14.21 -15.67
N LEU A 90 4.61 13.71 -14.58
CA LEU A 90 4.82 14.25 -13.24
C LEU A 90 6.12 13.74 -12.62
N ASN A 91 6.65 14.47 -11.64
CA ASN A 91 7.80 14.03 -10.88
C ASN A 91 7.38 13.02 -9.79
N PRO A 92 8.17 11.95 -9.55
CA PRO A 92 7.95 11.04 -8.43
C PRO A 92 8.03 11.76 -7.08
N ASP A 93 7.34 11.21 -6.09
CA ASP A 93 7.34 11.68 -4.69
C ASP A 93 7.10 13.20 -4.53
N THR A 94 6.21 13.76 -5.33
CA THR A 94 5.98 15.20 -5.43
C THR A 94 4.51 15.52 -5.19
N GLN A 95 4.26 16.49 -4.31
CA GLN A 95 2.92 17.02 -4.08
C GLN A 95 2.58 18.06 -5.15
N TYR A 96 1.42 17.88 -5.79
CA TYR A 96 0.84 18.83 -6.74
C TYR A 96 -0.53 19.29 -6.25
N PHE A 97 -0.82 20.57 -6.38
CA PHE A 97 -2.15 21.13 -6.18
C PHE A 97 -2.92 21.13 -7.50
N TYR A 98 -4.24 21.03 -7.42
CA TYR A 98 -5.09 21.04 -8.61
C TYR A 98 -6.37 21.83 -8.42
N GLY A 99 -6.94 22.26 -9.55
CA GLY A 99 -8.31 22.75 -9.66
C GLY A 99 -9.03 21.99 -10.77
N ILE A 100 -10.33 21.75 -10.59
CA ILE A 100 -11.20 21.12 -11.58
C ILE A 100 -12.31 22.06 -12.01
N GLY A 101 -12.84 21.84 -13.21
CA GLY A 101 -14.02 22.54 -13.68
C GLY A 101 -14.25 22.31 -15.17
N THR A 102 -14.80 23.31 -15.82
CA THR A 102 -15.03 23.33 -17.26
C THR A 102 -13.82 23.93 -17.99
N SER A 103 -13.83 23.85 -19.32
CA SER A 103 -12.88 24.55 -20.19
C SER A 103 -12.88 26.07 -19.99
N GLU A 104 -13.94 26.65 -19.41
CA GLU A 104 -14.10 28.09 -19.20
C GLU A 104 -13.91 28.47 -17.72
N GLN A 105 -14.44 27.68 -16.79
CA GLN A 105 -14.53 28.03 -15.38
C GLN A 105 -13.86 26.99 -14.46
N VAL A 106 -13.18 27.44 -13.41
CA VAL A 106 -12.79 26.58 -12.30
C VAL A 106 -13.98 26.43 -11.36
N LEU A 107 -14.45 25.19 -11.18
CA LEU A 107 -15.59 24.87 -10.31
C LEU A 107 -15.13 24.56 -8.87
N GLN A 108 -13.93 23.99 -8.70
CA GLN A 108 -13.34 23.72 -7.39
C GLN A 108 -11.81 23.78 -7.41
N GLN A 109 -11.23 24.38 -6.38
CA GLN A 109 -9.80 24.40 -6.07
C GLN A 109 -9.60 24.70 -4.58
N GLY A 110 -8.40 24.50 -4.04
CA GLY A 110 -8.10 24.83 -2.65
C GLY A 110 -6.74 24.29 -2.20
N THR A 111 -6.33 24.66 -0.98
CA THR A 111 -5.11 24.12 -0.35
C THR A 111 -5.25 22.65 0.05
N ASP A 112 -6.48 22.13 0.07
CA ASP A 112 -6.80 20.73 0.35
C ASP A 112 -7.13 19.90 -0.91
N ASN A 113 -7.06 20.54 -2.09
CA ASN A 113 -7.06 19.88 -3.40
C ASN A 113 -5.61 19.67 -3.86
N TYR A 114 -5.02 18.57 -3.41
CA TYR A 114 -3.68 18.18 -3.82
C TYR A 114 -3.60 16.66 -4.00
N PHE A 115 -2.58 16.17 -4.68
CA PHE A 115 -2.25 14.75 -4.71
C PHE A 115 -0.74 14.57 -4.56
N LEU A 116 -0.32 13.38 -4.14
CA LEU A 116 1.08 13.00 -4.03
C LEU A 116 1.38 11.85 -4.98
N THR A 117 2.31 12.04 -5.91
CA THR A 117 2.76 10.97 -6.80
C THR A 117 3.49 9.88 -6.02
N ALA A 118 3.43 8.64 -6.53
CA ALA A 118 4.04 7.52 -5.83
C ALA A 118 5.57 7.71 -5.70
N PRO A 119 6.17 7.33 -4.56
CA PRO A 119 7.59 7.43 -4.39
C PRO A 119 8.32 6.28 -5.10
N GLN A 120 9.64 6.45 -5.26
CA GLN A 120 10.52 5.38 -5.73
C GLN A 120 10.56 4.21 -4.74
N LYS A 121 10.86 2.99 -5.25
CA LYS A 121 11.03 1.78 -4.42
C LYS A 121 12.04 1.96 -3.29
N THR A 122 13.06 2.78 -3.50
CA THR A 122 14.15 3.05 -2.57
C THR A 122 13.82 4.12 -1.52
N THR A 123 12.60 4.66 -1.54
CA THR A 123 12.21 5.74 -0.61
C THR A 123 12.40 5.33 0.85
N LYS A 124 12.76 6.32 1.66
CA LYS A 124 12.93 6.21 3.11
C LYS A 124 11.89 6.97 3.90
N ARG A 125 10.98 7.69 3.22
CA ARG A 125 9.86 8.35 3.91
C ARG A 125 8.84 7.31 4.36
N LYS A 126 8.05 7.69 5.37
CA LYS A 126 6.85 6.96 5.75
C LYS A 126 5.80 7.02 4.64
N ILE A 127 5.27 5.86 4.27
CA ILE A 127 4.09 5.70 3.42
C ILE A 127 2.91 5.39 4.34
N ARG A 128 1.83 6.16 4.25
CA ARG A 128 0.70 6.15 5.18
C ARG A 128 -0.57 5.73 4.48
N VAL A 129 -1.13 4.62 4.93
CA VAL A 129 -2.29 4.00 4.33
C VAL A 129 -3.40 3.91 5.35
N VAL A 130 -4.61 4.25 4.94
CA VAL A 130 -5.81 4.01 5.72
C VAL A 130 -6.75 3.10 4.94
N SER A 131 -7.41 2.19 5.62
CA SER A 131 -8.37 1.26 5.06
C SER A 131 -9.71 1.39 5.78
N PHE A 132 -10.77 1.52 4.99
CA PHE A 132 -12.14 1.61 5.45
C PHE A 132 -12.92 0.41 4.89
N GLY A 133 -13.41 -0.46 5.77
CA GLY A 133 -14.28 -1.58 5.39
C GLY A 133 -15.72 -1.27 5.72
N ASP A 134 -16.62 -1.63 4.80
CA ASP A 134 -18.07 -1.61 5.05
C ASP A 134 -18.55 -0.20 5.43
N ALA A 135 -17.91 0.81 4.83
CA ALA A 135 -18.17 2.21 5.11
C ALA A 135 -19.57 2.63 4.68
N GLY A 136 -20.17 2.02 3.66
CA GLY A 136 -21.41 2.48 3.00
C GLY A 136 -22.70 2.43 3.81
N MET A 137 -22.63 2.40 5.14
CA MET A 137 -23.75 2.48 6.06
C MET A 137 -23.37 3.31 7.29
N ASN A 138 -24.32 4.08 7.85
CA ASN A 138 -24.04 4.98 8.98
C ASN A 138 -24.94 4.76 10.21
N PRO A 139 -25.10 3.52 10.72
CA PRO A 139 -25.90 3.27 11.91
C PRO A 139 -25.33 4.04 13.10
N ASN A 140 -26.18 4.78 13.82
CA ASN A 140 -25.80 5.57 14.99
C ASN A 140 -24.61 6.53 14.74
N ASN A 141 -24.50 7.10 13.54
CA ASN A 141 -23.40 7.96 13.11
C ASN A 141 -22.01 7.28 13.11
N ASN A 142 -21.92 5.94 13.10
CA ASN A 142 -20.64 5.23 13.17
C ASN A 142 -19.67 5.63 12.05
N GLN A 143 -20.12 5.68 10.79
CA GLN A 143 -19.30 6.08 9.65
C GLN A 143 -18.74 7.50 9.79
N THR A 144 -19.61 8.44 10.16
CA THR A 144 -19.21 9.84 10.40
C THR A 144 -18.17 9.92 11.51
N ASN A 145 -18.41 9.22 12.63
CA ASN A 145 -17.54 9.24 13.78
C ASN A 145 -16.18 8.59 13.47
N VAL A 146 -16.14 7.50 12.71
CA VAL A 146 -14.89 6.83 12.28
C VAL A 146 -14.08 7.72 11.36
N ARG A 147 -14.74 8.36 10.38
CA ARG A 147 -14.11 9.37 9.52
C ARG A 147 -13.45 10.47 10.36
N ASP A 148 -14.19 11.06 11.28
CA ASP A 148 -13.73 12.20 12.07
C ASP A 148 -12.62 11.79 13.04
N ALA A 149 -12.70 10.60 13.63
CA ALA A 149 -11.62 10.03 14.44
C ALA A 149 -10.32 9.88 13.63
N PHE A 150 -10.41 9.38 12.40
CA PHE A 150 -9.25 9.27 11.52
C PHE A 150 -8.70 10.65 11.12
N LEU A 151 -9.56 11.61 10.75
CA LEU A 151 -9.15 12.98 10.42
C LEU A 151 -8.43 13.66 11.60
N ASN A 152 -8.94 13.48 12.81
CA ASN A 152 -8.30 13.95 14.03
C ASN A 152 -6.96 13.25 14.30
N PHE A 153 -6.86 11.94 14.07
CA PHE A 153 -5.62 11.17 14.21
C PHE A 153 -4.53 11.65 13.25
N ARG A 154 -4.86 11.82 11.96
CA ARG A 154 -3.86 12.24 10.97
C ARG A 154 -3.45 13.70 11.15
N GLY A 155 -4.34 14.55 11.65
CA GLY A 155 -4.15 16.00 11.70
C GLY A 155 -3.78 16.55 10.32
N ASN A 156 -2.68 17.31 10.25
CA ASN A 156 -2.16 17.86 8.98
C ASN A 156 -1.27 16.89 8.19
N THR A 157 -1.08 15.66 8.67
CA THR A 157 -0.26 14.66 7.99
C THR A 157 -0.97 14.15 6.75
N THR A 158 -0.26 14.07 5.63
CA THR A 158 -0.79 13.54 4.36
C THR A 158 -1.12 12.05 4.49
N THR A 159 -2.28 11.66 3.97
CA THR A 159 -2.65 10.26 3.73
C THR A 159 -2.24 9.91 2.31
N ASP A 160 -1.27 9.01 2.13
CA ASP A 160 -0.80 8.63 0.79
C ASP A 160 -1.88 7.84 0.04
N LEU A 161 -2.43 6.83 0.71
CA LEU A 161 -3.38 5.88 0.14
C LEU A 161 -4.60 5.71 1.04
N TRP A 162 -5.78 5.63 0.41
CA TRP A 162 -7.03 5.26 1.04
C TRP A 162 -7.60 4.02 0.34
N MET A 163 -7.78 2.94 1.09
CA MET A 163 -8.30 1.67 0.60
C MET A 163 -9.73 1.48 1.08
N LEU A 164 -10.61 1.07 0.16
CA LEU A 164 -11.91 0.51 0.53
C LEU A 164 -11.85 -1.00 0.37
N ILE A 165 -12.23 -1.73 1.41
CA ILE A 165 -12.16 -3.19 1.46
C ILE A 165 -13.53 -3.85 1.31
N GLY A 166 -14.41 -3.20 0.55
CA GLY A 166 -15.70 -3.72 0.09
C GLY A 166 -16.89 -3.16 0.85
N ASP A 167 -18.08 -3.39 0.29
CA ASP A 167 -19.37 -2.87 0.71
C ASP A 167 -19.35 -1.35 0.84
N ASN A 168 -18.94 -0.72 -0.26
CA ASN A 168 -18.60 0.70 -0.29
C ASN A 168 -19.85 1.61 -0.22
N SER A 169 -21.00 1.10 -0.66
CA SER A 169 -22.28 1.84 -0.71
C SER A 169 -23.52 1.05 -0.25
N TYR A 170 -23.36 -0.25 0.06
CA TYR A 170 -24.39 -1.21 0.50
C TYR A 170 -25.48 -1.60 -0.51
N ASP A 171 -26.10 -0.66 -1.21
CA ASP A 171 -27.05 -1.04 -2.27
C ASP A 171 -26.33 -1.27 -3.61
N GLY A 172 -25.10 -0.79 -3.74
CA GLY A 172 -24.28 -0.95 -4.93
C GLY A 172 -24.78 -0.19 -6.16
N ASP A 173 -25.88 0.56 -6.05
CA ASP A 173 -26.38 1.42 -7.11
C ASP A 173 -25.74 2.82 -7.08
N ASP A 174 -25.85 3.57 -8.18
CA ASP A 174 -25.21 4.88 -8.33
C ASP A 174 -25.72 5.91 -7.29
N ALA A 175 -27.00 5.85 -6.93
CA ALA A 175 -27.64 6.76 -5.99
C ALA A 175 -27.12 6.51 -4.56
N SER A 176 -27.03 5.25 -4.15
CA SER A 176 -26.46 4.87 -2.86
C SER A 176 -24.98 5.19 -2.78
N TYR A 177 -24.21 5.08 -3.88
CA TYR A 177 -22.86 5.64 -3.91
C TYR A 177 -22.83 7.15 -3.60
N GLN A 178 -23.82 7.93 -4.06
CA GLN A 178 -23.82 9.39 -3.83
C GLN A 178 -24.04 9.70 -2.36
N VAL A 179 -25.04 9.06 -1.77
CA VAL A 179 -25.49 9.33 -0.41
C VAL A 179 -24.57 8.68 0.63
N ASN A 180 -24.21 7.41 0.43
CA ASN A 180 -23.54 6.61 1.45
C ASN A 180 -22.00 6.68 1.35
N PHE A 181 -21.44 7.02 0.18
CA PHE A 181 -20.00 7.09 0.00
C PHE A 181 -19.48 8.49 -0.34
N PHE A 182 -19.97 9.12 -1.41
CA PHE A 182 -19.45 10.44 -1.81
C PHE A 182 -19.78 11.53 -0.80
N ALA A 183 -21.03 11.65 -0.36
CA ALA A 183 -21.43 12.71 0.56
C ALA A 183 -20.61 12.74 1.89
N PRO A 184 -20.32 11.61 2.55
CA PRO A 184 -19.50 11.61 3.77
C PRO A 184 -18.03 12.01 3.58
N TYR A 185 -17.43 11.79 2.40
CA TYR A 185 -15.98 11.90 2.23
C TYR A 185 -15.51 12.96 1.22
N GLN A 186 -16.39 13.46 0.34
CA GLN A 186 -16.01 14.41 -0.73
C GLN A 186 -15.44 15.74 -0.22
N ALA A 187 -15.80 16.14 1.00
CA ALA A 187 -15.29 17.35 1.62
C ALA A 187 -13.88 17.20 2.22
N ASN A 188 -13.33 15.98 2.32
CA ASN A 188 -12.06 15.70 3.01
C ASN A 188 -11.13 14.77 2.21
N LEU A 189 -11.20 13.45 2.43
CA LEU A 189 -10.24 12.46 1.94
C LEU A 189 -10.21 12.36 0.43
N MET A 190 -11.36 12.46 -0.25
CA MET A 190 -11.42 12.32 -1.71
C MET A 190 -10.57 13.36 -2.44
N LYS A 191 -10.40 14.54 -1.86
CA LYS A 191 -9.66 15.63 -2.50
C LYS A 191 -8.15 15.43 -2.46
N ASN A 192 -7.64 14.58 -1.56
CA ASN A 192 -6.19 14.48 -1.31
C ASN A 192 -5.61 13.11 -0.94
N ALA A 193 -6.43 12.06 -0.81
CA ALA A 193 -5.97 10.69 -0.65
C ALA A 193 -6.17 9.91 -1.94
N MET A 194 -5.14 9.18 -2.38
CA MET A 194 -5.25 8.30 -3.54
C MET A 194 -6.14 7.11 -3.19
N LEU A 195 -7.28 6.99 -3.86
CA LEU A 195 -8.30 6.01 -3.53
C LEU A 195 -8.15 4.73 -4.36
N TYR A 196 -8.16 3.59 -3.69
CA TYR A 196 -8.25 2.26 -4.29
C TYR A 196 -9.37 1.49 -3.60
N ALA A 197 -10.13 0.69 -4.34
CA ALA A 197 -11.29 0.00 -3.79
C ALA A 197 -11.33 -1.45 -4.24
N VAL A 198 -12.05 -2.29 -3.49
CA VAL A 198 -12.52 -3.63 -3.90
C VAL A 198 -14.05 -3.65 -3.83
N PRO A 199 -14.73 -4.45 -4.67
CA PRO A 199 -16.15 -4.69 -4.49
C PRO A 199 -16.37 -5.72 -3.37
N GLY A 200 -17.31 -5.45 -2.48
CA GLY A 200 -17.91 -6.46 -1.61
C GLY A 200 -19.16 -7.07 -2.24
N ASN A 201 -19.87 -7.93 -1.51
CA ASN A 201 -21.08 -8.56 -2.06
C ASN A 201 -22.20 -7.54 -2.32
N HIS A 202 -22.27 -6.49 -1.52
CA HIS A 202 -23.27 -5.43 -1.68
C HIS A 202 -22.96 -4.49 -2.85
N ASP A 203 -21.69 -4.40 -3.29
CA ASP A 203 -21.31 -3.57 -4.44
C ASP A 203 -21.80 -4.13 -5.78
N TYR A 204 -22.17 -5.42 -5.80
CA TYR A 204 -22.79 -6.09 -6.95
C TYR A 204 -24.30 -5.78 -7.12
N SER A 205 -24.69 -4.59 -6.64
CA SER A 205 -26.04 -3.99 -6.73
C SER A 205 -27.18 -4.82 -6.14
N ASN A 206 -26.88 -5.84 -5.33
CA ASN A 206 -27.84 -6.84 -4.84
C ASN A 206 -28.78 -7.37 -5.96
N ASN A 207 -28.28 -7.43 -7.19
CA ASN A 207 -29.05 -7.74 -8.39
C ASN A 207 -28.39 -8.88 -9.16
N PRO A 208 -29.00 -10.08 -9.22
CA PRO A 208 -28.38 -11.25 -9.85
C PRO A 208 -27.99 -11.03 -11.33
N THR A 209 -28.76 -10.23 -12.06
CA THR A 209 -28.49 -9.94 -13.48
C THR A 209 -27.28 -9.03 -13.65
N LEU A 210 -27.17 -7.98 -12.83
CA LEU A 210 -26.00 -7.08 -12.85
C LEU A 210 -24.77 -7.80 -12.32
N GLN A 211 -24.95 -8.68 -11.34
CA GLN A 211 -23.90 -9.56 -10.86
C GLN A 211 -23.36 -10.47 -11.96
N ALA A 212 -24.23 -11.20 -12.67
CA ALA A 212 -23.81 -12.11 -13.74
C ALA A 212 -23.18 -11.37 -14.94
N SER A 213 -23.68 -10.18 -15.28
CA SER A 213 -23.18 -9.37 -16.41
C SER A 213 -21.98 -8.48 -16.06
N HIS A 214 -21.63 -8.36 -14.78
CA HIS A 214 -20.59 -7.46 -14.27
C HIS A 214 -20.85 -5.99 -14.64
N THR A 215 -22.10 -5.62 -14.94
CA THR A 215 -22.46 -4.25 -15.35
C THR A 215 -22.95 -3.46 -14.13
N ILE A 216 -22.06 -3.28 -13.15
CA ILE A 216 -22.36 -2.64 -11.86
C ILE A 216 -21.73 -1.24 -11.76
N PRO A 217 -22.33 -0.29 -11.01
CA PRO A 217 -21.79 1.06 -10.83
C PRO A 217 -20.36 1.12 -10.29
N TYR A 218 -19.94 0.15 -9.47
CA TYR A 218 -18.55 0.08 -9.02
C TYR A 218 -17.54 0.18 -10.19
N PHE A 219 -17.75 -0.56 -11.29
CA PHE A 219 -16.81 -0.56 -12.42
C PHE A 219 -16.91 0.70 -13.30
N SER A 220 -17.98 1.49 -13.20
CA SER A 220 -18.06 2.79 -13.88
C SER A 220 -17.47 3.93 -13.03
N ILE A 221 -17.57 3.82 -11.71
CA ILE A 221 -17.12 4.82 -10.74
C ILE A 221 -15.59 4.79 -10.56
N PHE A 222 -14.98 3.60 -10.45
CA PHE A 222 -13.56 3.48 -10.12
C PHE A 222 -12.66 3.27 -11.35
N SER A 223 -11.50 3.93 -11.33
CA SER A 223 -10.41 3.76 -12.32
C SER A 223 -9.25 3.03 -11.67
N LEU A 224 -8.97 1.83 -12.15
CA LEU A 224 -8.08 0.87 -11.51
C LEU A 224 -6.99 0.43 -12.51
N PRO A 225 -5.79 0.03 -12.04
CA PRO A 225 -4.61 -0.25 -12.88
C PRO A 225 -4.70 -1.57 -13.65
N THR A 226 -5.67 -1.67 -14.56
CA THR A 226 -5.95 -2.88 -15.35
C THR A 226 -4.81 -3.25 -16.32
N LYS A 227 -3.95 -2.29 -16.68
CA LYS A 227 -2.84 -2.46 -17.62
C LYS A 227 -1.47 -2.34 -16.92
N ALA A 228 -1.43 -2.53 -15.59
CA ALA A 228 -0.24 -2.33 -14.75
C ALA A 228 0.34 -0.91 -14.84
N GLU A 229 -0.51 0.11 -15.02
CA GLU A 229 -0.12 1.52 -15.10
C GLU A 229 0.60 2.03 -13.83
N SER A 230 0.39 1.31 -12.72
CA SER A 230 0.95 1.62 -11.40
C SER A 230 1.86 0.52 -10.86
N GLY A 231 2.31 -0.43 -11.68
CA GLY A 231 3.15 -1.57 -11.27
C GLY A 231 2.38 -2.91 -11.21
N GLY A 232 3.12 -3.99 -10.90
CA GLY A 232 2.61 -5.37 -10.93
C GLY A 232 2.34 -5.92 -12.34
N ILE A 233 1.50 -6.96 -12.43
CA ILE A 233 1.13 -7.61 -13.70
C ILE A 233 -0.25 -7.15 -14.16
N ALA A 234 -0.37 -6.82 -15.45
CA ALA A 234 -1.65 -6.39 -16.04
C ALA A 234 -2.72 -7.49 -15.89
N SER A 235 -3.83 -7.16 -15.23
CA SER A 235 -4.97 -8.07 -15.05
C SER A 235 -5.95 -8.03 -16.23
N GLY A 236 -5.95 -6.94 -17.00
CA GLY A 236 -6.89 -6.68 -18.08
C GLY A 236 -8.32 -6.37 -17.61
N THR A 237 -8.54 -6.19 -16.30
CA THR A 237 -9.88 -6.13 -15.71
C THR A 237 -9.91 -5.31 -14.42
N LYS A 238 -11.08 -4.78 -14.05
CA LYS A 238 -11.25 -3.93 -12.85
C LYS A 238 -11.60 -4.73 -11.58
N GLU A 239 -11.94 -6.00 -11.72
CA GLU A 239 -12.29 -6.94 -10.66
C GLU A 239 -11.09 -7.32 -9.80
N TRP A 240 -9.90 -7.39 -10.36
CA TRP A 240 -8.67 -7.65 -9.61
C TRP A 240 -7.53 -6.93 -10.28
N TYR A 241 -6.60 -6.41 -9.49
CA TYR A 241 -5.49 -5.62 -9.97
C TYR A 241 -4.40 -5.53 -8.90
N SER A 242 -3.22 -5.09 -9.31
CA SER A 242 -2.09 -4.85 -8.42
C SER A 242 -1.50 -3.47 -8.70
N PHE A 243 -0.77 -2.93 -7.72
CA PHE A 243 0.04 -1.73 -7.94
C PHE A 243 1.19 -1.67 -6.93
N ASP A 244 2.21 -0.88 -7.27
CA ASP A 244 3.34 -0.59 -6.42
C ASP A 244 3.27 0.84 -5.90
N TYR A 245 3.57 1.01 -4.62
CA TYR A 245 3.73 2.33 -3.99
C TYR A 245 4.96 2.31 -3.10
N GLY A 246 6.05 2.94 -3.54
CA GLY A 246 7.34 2.82 -2.86
C GLY A 246 7.82 1.36 -2.80
N PRO A 247 8.19 0.82 -1.62
CA PRO A 247 8.64 -0.56 -1.44
C PRO A 247 7.50 -1.57 -1.22
N ILE A 248 6.24 -1.16 -1.38
CA ILE A 248 5.05 -1.98 -1.12
C ILE A 248 4.43 -2.41 -2.45
N HIS A 249 4.07 -3.68 -2.52
CA HIS A 249 3.20 -4.25 -3.55
C HIS A 249 1.83 -4.50 -2.97
N PHE A 250 0.81 -3.92 -3.60
CA PHE A 250 -0.59 -4.08 -3.24
C PHE A 250 -1.27 -4.99 -4.25
N VAL A 251 -2.08 -5.94 -3.75
CA VAL A 251 -2.90 -6.82 -4.57
C VAL A 251 -4.35 -6.75 -4.11
N MET A 252 -5.23 -6.43 -5.05
CA MET A 252 -6.67 -6.41 -4.88
C MET A 252 -7.27 -7.71 -5.42
N LEU A 253 -8.15 -8.35 -4.64
CA LEU A 253 -8.92 -9.52 -5.08
C LEU A 253 -10.42 -9.29 -4.89
N ASP A 254 -11.19 -9.55 -5.95
CA ASP A 254 -12.64 -9.63 -5.88
C ASP A 254 -13.06 -11.02 -5.40
N GLY A 255 -13.65 -11.04 -4.20
CA GLY A 255 -14.09 -12.23 -3.50
C GLY A 255 -15.53 -12.67 -3.79
N TYR A 256 -16.33 -11.86 -4.50
CA TYR A 256 -17.75 -12.15 -4.69
C TYR A 256 -18.11 -12.43 -6.16
N GLY A 257 -17.51 -11.69 -7.09
CA GLY A 257 -17.71 -11.85 -8.51
C GLY A 257 -17.38 -13.27 -9.00
N THR A 258 -18.08 -13.69 -10.05
CA THR A 258 -17.89 -14.99 -10.70
C THR A 258 -17.26 -14.83 -12.07
N ARG A 259 -16.57 -15.84 -12.57
CA ARG A 259 -16.20 -15.91 -14.00
C ARG A 259 -16.56 -17.27 -14.56
N ASN A 260 -16.90 -17.27 -15.85
CA ASN A 260 -17.10 -18.51 -16.57
C ASN A 260 -15.77 -19.25 -16.71
N VAL A 261 -15.67 -20.43 -16.08
CA VAL A 261 -14.54 -21.34 -16.17
C VAL A 261 -15.08 -22.68 -16.59
N ASN A 262 -14.68 -23.16 -17.77
CA ASN A 262 -15.13 -24.44 -18.33
C ASN A 262 -16.67 -24.58 -18.37
N GLY A 263 -17.38 -23.51 -18.70
CA GLY A 263 -18.84 -23.51 -18.85
C GLY A 263 -19.62 -23.32 -17.54
N SER A 264 -18.96 -23.06 -16.41
CA SER A 264 -19.60 -22.76 -15.13
C SER A 264 -19.15 -21.41 -14.59
N ASP A 265 -20.10 -20.59 -14.13
CA ASP A 265 -19.78 -19.34 -13.43
C ASP A 265 -19.41 -19.66 -11.98
N ILE A 266 -18.15 -19.46 -11.65
CA ILE A 266 -17.59 -19.83 -10.36
C ILE A 266 -16.78 -18.68 -9.77
N ARG A 267 -16.67 -18.67 -8.44
CA ARG A 267 -15.82 -17.71 -7.72
C ARG A 267 -14.35 -18.14 -7.78
N PHE A 268 -13.44 -17.20 -7.59
CA PHE A 268 -12.01 -17.46 -7.82
C PHE A 268 -11.39 -18.54 -6.91
N TYR A 269 -11.92 -18.73 -5.71
CA TYR A 269 -11.50 -19.79 -4.79
C TYR A 269 -12.10 -21.15 -5.12
N ALA A 270 -13.10 -21.24 -6.00
CA ALA A 270 -13.68 -22.52 -6.40
C ALA A 270 -12.73 -23.34 -7.29
N ASP A 271 -11.92 -22.68 -8.13
CA ASP A 271 -10.89 -23.31 -8.97
C ASP A 271 -9.61 -22.45 -9.00
N THR A 272 -8.65 -22.80 -8.14
CA THR A 272 -7.37 -22.08 -8.07
C THR A 272 -6.39 -22.46 -9.18
N THR A 273 -6.76 -23.39 -10.05
CA THR A 273 -5.95 -23.84 -11.19
C THR A 273 -6.30 -23.07 -12.45
N ASN A 274 -7.58 -22.95 -12.77
CA ASN A 274 -8.04 -22.41 -14.06
C ASN A 274 -8.73 -21.04 -13.95
N HIS A 275 -9.20 -20.63 -12.76
CA HIS A 275 -9.86 -19.33 -12.65
C HIS A 275 -8.88 -18.20 -12.97
N PRO A 276 -9.22 -17.25 -13.86
CA PRO A 276 -8.29 -16.23 -14.35
C PRO A 276 -7.68 -15.39 -13.23
N GLN A 277 -8.47 -14.99 -12.23
CA GLN A 277 -7.98 -14.27 -11.06
C GLN A 277 -6.95 -15.07 -10.24
N ALA A 278 -7.16 -16.37 -10.01
CA ALA A 278 -6.25 -17.20 -9.24
C ALA A 278 -4.94 -17.47 -10.00
N VAL A 279 -5.03 -17.68 -11.32
CA VAL A 279 -3.86 -17.80 -12.20
C VAL A 279 -3.05 -16.51 -12.20
N TRP A 280 -3.70 -15.37 -12.40
CA TRP A 280 -3.07 -14.05 -12.37
C TRP A 280 -2.42 -13.76 -11.01
N LEU A 281 -3.10 -14.02 -9.89
CA LEU A 281 -2.57 -13.81 -8.53
C LEU A 281 -1.23 -14.54 -8.32
N LYS A 282 -1.14 -15.80 -8.77
CA LYS A 282 0.11 -16.58 -8.68
C LYS A 282 1.23 -15.96 -9.52
N GLN A 283 0.91 -15.44 -10.70
CA GLN A 283 1.88 -14.79 -11.60
C GLN A 283 2.37 -13.45 -11.04
N ASP A 284 1.45 -12.63 -10.56
CA ASP A 284 1.72 -11.31 -10.00
C ASP A 284 2.60 -11.39 -8.73
N LEU A 285 2.21 -12.23 -7.77
CA LEU A 285 3.01 -12.48 -6.57
C LEU A 285 4.35 -13.16 -6.88
N ALA A 286 4.43 -13.92 -7.98
CA ALA A 286 5.69 -14.49 -8.46
C ALA A 286 6.61 -13.45 -9.14
N ALA A 287 6.06 -12.38 -9.72
CA ALA A 287 6.82 -11.34 -10.40
C ALA A 287 7.36 -10.28 -9.43
N THR A 288 6.63 -9.97 -8.35
CA THR A 288 7.01 -8.87 -7.46
C THR A 288 8.29 -9.12 -6.66
N THR A 289 9.17 -8.11 -6.61
CA THR A 289 10.38 -8.05 -5.77
C THR A 289 10.26 -7.03 -4.65
N GLN A 290 9.05 -6.51 -4.41
CA GLN A 290 8.79 -5.52 -3.39
C GLN A 290 8.99 -6.11 -2.00
N LYS A 291 9.47 -5.27 -1.08
CA LYS A 291 9.79 -5.69 0.29
C LYS A 291 8.52 -6.11 1.02
N TRP A 292 7.46 -5.30 0.89
CA TRP A 292 6.16 -5.52 1.52
C TRP A 292 5.14 -5.99 0.49
N LYS A 293 4.32 -6.97 0.87
CA LYS A 293 3.23 -7.51 0.06
C LYS A 293 1.96 -7.46 0.89
N ILE A 294 1.02 -6.63 0.47
CA ILE A 294 -0.23 -6.40 1.17
C ILE A 294 -1.37 -6.77 0.22
N VAL A 295 -2.21 -7.69 0.66
CA VAL A 295 -3.40 -8.11 -0.09
C VAL A 295 -4.62 -7.51 0.59
N TYR A 296 -5.64 -7.19 -0.18
CA TYR A 296 -6.92 -6.79 0.36
C TYR A 296 -8.06 -7.35 -0.49
N MET A 297 -9.07 -7.87 0.19
CA MET A 297 -10.23 -8.55 -0.39
C MET A 297 -11.39 -8.46 0.60
N HIS A 298 -12.63 -8.58 0.16
CA HIS A 298 -13.76 -8.33 1.06
C HIS A 298 -13.97 -9.44 2.12
N PHE A 299 -13.89 -10.72 1.74
CA PHE A 299 -14.29 -11.84 2.58
C PHE A 299 -13.19 -12.40 3.51
N PRO A 300 -13.41 -12.41 4.84
CA PRO A 300 -12.41 -12.88 5.82
C PRO A 300 -12.42 -14.41 6.05
N PRO A 301 -11.28 -15.12 5.94
CA PRO A 301 -11.18 -16.57 6.17
C PRO A 301 -11.21 -16.97 7.65
N TYR A 302 -11.03 -15.99 8.55
CA TYR A 302 -11.10 -16.16 9.99
C TYR A 302 -11.94 -15.01 10.54
N THR A 303 -13.12 -15.32 11.09
CA THR A 303 -13.95 -14.34 11.80
C THR A 303 -15.01 -15.04 12.65
N GLN A 304 -15.31 -14.46 13.81
CA GLN A 304 -16.46 -14.80 14.65
C GLN A 304 -17.19 -13.52 15.07
N GLY A 305 -17.35 -12.56 14.14
CA GLY A 305 -18.10 -11.33 14.34
C GLY A 305 -19.60 -11.52 14.16
N ASN A 306 -20.21 -10.83 13.19
CA ASN A 306 -21.54 -11.13 12.69
C ASN A 306 -21.54 -12.27 11.65
N HIS A 307 -20.37 -12.61 11.10
CA HIS A 307 -20.13 -13.74 10.23
C HIS A 307 -19.36 -14.84 10.97
N ASN A 308 -19.52 -16.08 10.52
CA ASN A 308 -18.94 -17.27 11.13
C ASN A 308 -18.13 -18.07 10.10
N SER A 309 -16.79 -17.93 10.18
CA SER A 309 -15.85 -18.63 9.30
C SER A 309 -15.78 -20.15 9.50
N GLU A 310 -16.55 -20.72 10.43
CA GLU A 310 -16.67 -22.17 10.63
C GLU A 310 -17.89 -22.78 9.94
N THR A 311 -18.85 -21.96 9.51
CA THR A 311 -20.10 -22.43 8.90
C THR A 311 -20.36 -21.86 7.51
N GLU A 312 -19.76 -20.73 7.16
CA GLU A 312 -19.97 -20.09 5.86
C GLU A 312 -19.03 -20.67 4.79
N PRO A 313 -19.57 -21.34 3.74
CA PRO A 313 -18.76 -22.07 2.76
C PRO A 313 -17.72 -21.21 2.03
N ASP A 314 -18.07 -19.95 1.75
CA ASP A 314 -17.22 -19.01 1.01
C ASP A 314 -15.97 -18.63 1.84
N LEU A 315 -16.16 -18.33 3.13
CA LEU A 315 -15.06 -18.01 4.05
C LEU A 315 -14.15 -19.23 4.28
N ILE A 316 -14.76 -20.42 4.43
CA ILE A 316 -14.04 -21.70 4.55
C ILE A 316 -13.21 -21.96 3.28
N ALA A 317 -13.77 -21.74 2.08
CA ALA A 317 -13.08 -21.97 0.83
C ALA A 317 -11.88 -21.03 0.64
N ILE A 318 -12.01 -19.75 1.01
CA ILE A 318 -10.89 -18.80 1.01
C ILE A 318 -9.79 -19.30 1.96
N ARG A 319 -10.15 -19.69 3.19
CA ARG A 319 -9.21 -20.25 4.17
C ARG A 319 -8.46 -21.46 3.62
N GLN A 320 -9.16 -22.38 2.98
CA GLN A 320 -8.60 -23.64 2.53
C GLN A 320 -7.81 -23.54 1.22
N ARG A 321 -8.16 -22.60 0.34
CA ARG A 321 -7.68 -22.61 -1.06
C ARG A 321 -6.88 -21.38 -1.45
N ILE A 322 -7.15 -20.22 -0.83
CA ILE A 322 -6.47 -18.95 -1.14
C ILE A 322 -5.33 -18.67 -0.17
N ASN A 323 -5.52 -18.85 1.15
CA ASN A 323 -4.46 -18.66 2.13
C ASN A 323 -3.16 -19.44 1.79
N PRO A 324 -3.22 -20.70 1.31
CA PRO A 324 -2.00 -21.41 0.89
C PRO A 324 -1.21 -20.73 -0.22
N ILE A 325 -1.87 -19.99 -1.11
CA ILE A 325 -1.21 -19.20 -2.16
C ILE A 325 -0.53 -17.99 -1.52
N LEU A 326 -1.28 -17.19 -0.77
CA LEU A 326 -0.80 -15.95 -0.15
C LEU A 326 0.41 -16.19 0.76
N GLU A 327 0.31 -17.18 1.65
CA GLU A 327 1.38 -17.52 2.58
C GLU A 327 2.63 -18.04 1.87
N ARG A 328 2.48 -18.84 0.80
CA ARG A 328 3.62 -19.36 0.03
C ARG A 328 4.43 -18.25 -0.62
N PHE A 329 3.76 -17.18 -1.05
CA PHE A 329 4.41 -16.01 -1.65
C PHE A 329 4.89 -14.98 -0.61
N GLY A 330 4.73 -15.27 0.68
CA GLY A 330 5.19 -14.39 1.77
C GLY A 330 4.45 -13.06 1.78
N VAL A 331 3.11 -13.12 1.65
CA VAL A 331 2.22 -11.99 1.92
C VAL A 331 2.28 -11.64 3.40
N ASP A 332 2.36 -10.35 3.72
CA ASP A 332 2.53 -9.87 5.10
C ASP A 332 1.20 -9.65 5.81
N ILE A 333 0.29 -8.95 5.12
CA ILE A 333 -1.01 -8.54 5.65
C ILE A 333 -2.06 -8.83 4.58
N VAL A 334 -3.19 -9.39 5.02
CA VAL A 334 -4.43 -9.44 4.25
C VAL A 334 -5.48 -8.61 4.99
N MET A 335 -5.98 -7.55 4.36
CA MET A 335 -7.03 -6.69 4.91
C MET A 335 -8.39 -7.06 4.35
N MET A 336 -9.38 -7.22 5.22
CA MET A 336 -10.73 -7.69 4.89
C MET A 336 -11.84 -6.94 5.59
N GLY A 337 -13.03 -6.95 5.00
CA GLY A 337 -14.25 -6.37 5.55
C GLY A 337 -15.27 -7.45 5.92
N HIS A 338 -16.52 -7.24 5.51
CA HIS A 338 -17.67 -8.16 5.56
C HIS A 338 -18.17 -8.48 6.97
N SER A 339 -17.27 -8.88 7.87
CA SER A 339 -17.63 -8.92 9.28
C SER A 339 -17.51 -7.53 9.90
N HIS A 340 -18.61 -7.06 10.48
CA HIS A 340 -18.81 -5.70 10.97
C HIS A 340 -18.13 -5.43 12.33
N VAL A 341 -16.90 -5.90 12.47
CA VAL A 341 -16.06 -5.84 13.66
C VAL A 341 -14.62 -5.48 13.27
N TYR A 342 -13.75 -5.38 14.27
CA TYR A 342 -12.30 -5.45 14.07
C TYR A 342 -11.75 -6.72 14.70
N GLU A 343 -10.98 -7.48 13.93
CA GLU A 343 -10.26 -8.66 14.39
C GLU A 343 -8.88 -8.71 13.74
N ARG A 344 -7.85 -9.03 14.53
CA ARG A 344 -6.49 -9.21 14.03
C ARG A 344 -5.95 -10.54 14.49
N SER A 345 -5.49 -11.35 13.54
CA SER A 345 -4.84 -12.62 13.85
C SER A 345 -3.40 -12.45 14.34
N TYR A 346 -2.86 -13.49 14.97
CA TYR A 346 -1.40 -13.71 14.94
C TYR A 346 -0.91 -13.81 13.48
N PRO A 347 0.39 -13.70 13.18
CA PRO A 347 0.87 -14.04 11.84
C PRO A 347 0.76 -15.57 11.68
N LEU A 348 -0.16 -15.99 10.83
CA LEU A 348 -0.54 -17.40 10.67
C LEU A 348 0.17 -18.05 9.49
N HIS A 349 0.44 -19.35 9.63
CA HIS A 349 0.74 -20.21 8.51
C HIS A 349 0.08 -21.57 8.70
N ASP A 350 -0.28 -22.23 7.59
CA ASP A 350 -0.82 -23.60 7.58
C ASP A 350 -2.12 -23.83 8.39
N GLN A 351 -2.78 -22.77 8.88
CA GLN A 351 -4.04 -22.87 9.63
C GLN A 351 -5.26 -22.93 8.70
N TYR A 352 -5.35 -23.96 7.87
CA TYR A 352 -6.42 -24.07 6.87
C TYR A 352 -7.66 -24.84 7.36
N GLY A 353 -7.49 -25.58 8.45
CA GLY A 353 -8.52 -26.37 9.10
C GLY A 353 -9.47 -25.54 9.97
N PRO A 354 -10.43 -26.20 10.63
CA PRO A 354 -11.33 -25.56 11.58
C PRO A 354 -10.58 -24.90 12.73
N MET A 355 -11.24 -23.95 13.40
CA MET A 355 -10.63 -23.23 14.53
C MET A 355 -10.23 -24.15 15.70
N SER A 356 -10.82 -25.35 15.80
CA SER A 356 -10.46 -26.37 16.80
C SER A 356 -9.01 -26.84 16.68
N ASP A 357 -8.46 -26.88 15.46
CA ASP A 357 -7.08 -27.29 15.22
C ASP A 357 -6.10 -26.30 15.86
N PHE A 358 -6.39 -25.00 15.71
CA PHE A 358 -5.64 -23.94 16.36
C PHE A 358 -5.74 -24.01 17.88
N THR A 359 -6.96 -24.18 18.42
CA THR A 359 -7.17 -24.29 19.86
C THR A 359 -6.39 -25.47 20.46
N ALA A 360 -6.30 -26.58 19.74
CA ALA A 360 -5.55 -27.76 20.18
C ALA A 360 -4.02 -27.56 20.13
N SER A 361 -3.51 -26.76 19.19
CA SER A 361 -2.07 -26.62 18.95
C SER A 361 -1.66 -25.27 18.34
N PRO A 362 -1.80 -24.14 19.07
CA PRO A 362 -1.63 -22.81 18.49
C PRO A 362 -0.20 -22.55 17.97
N SER A 363 0.82 -23.05 18.68
CA SER A 363 2.23 -22.90 18.28
C SER A 363 2.62 -23.58 16.95
N THR A 364 1.77 -24.46 16.42
CA THR A 364 1.94 -25.08 15.11
C THR A 364 1.69 -24.09 13.98
N TYR A 365 0.85 -23.09 14.23
CA TYR A 365 0.30 -22.20 13.22
C TYR A 365 0.77 -20.75 13.33
N ILE A 366 1.35 -20.36 14.47
CA ILE A 366 1.87 -19.00 14.70
C ILE A 366 3.33 -18.91 14.22
N TYR A 367 3.65 -17.84 13.50
CA TYR A 367 5.03 -17.48 13.13
C TYR A 367 5.37 -16.02 13.48
N PRO A 368 6.60 -15.72 13.98
CA PRO A 368 7.52 -16.68 14.59
C PRO A 368 6.83 -17.44 15.72
N LYS A 369 7.35 -18.61 16.12
CA LYS A 369 6.75 -19.45 17.17
C LYS A 369 6.95 -18.84 18.56
N ASP A 370 6.41 -17.65 18.77
CA ASP A 370 6.32 -16.93 20.02
C ASP A 370 4.87 -16.49 20.27
N ASN A 371 4.58 -16.11 21.51
CA ASN A 371 3.26 -15.63 21.91
C ASN A 371 3.17 -14.10 21.89
N SER A 372 3.97 -13.43 21.03
CA SER A 372 3.93 -11.99 20.99
C SER A 372 2.59 -11.49 20.46
N THR A 373 2.08 -10.41 21.05
CA THR A 373 0.90 -9.68 20.57
C THR A 373 1.23 -8.71 19.43
N GLY A 374 2.52 -8.44 19.22
CA GLY A 374 3.01 -7.47 18.25
C GLY A 374 2.84 -6.01 18.65
N ARG A 375 2.19 -5.70 19.79
CA ARG A 375 1.78 -4.33 20.17
C ARG A 375 2.91 -3.32 20.30
N TYR A 376 4.12 -3.80 20.57
CA TYR A 376 5.37 -3.05 20.65
C TYR A 376 5.31 -1.84 21.58
N ASP A 377 4.54 -1.96 22.66
CA ASP A 377 4.28 -0.91 23.65
C ASP A 377 4.99 -1.13 25.00
N GLY A 378 5.79 -2.20 25.11
CA GLY A 378 6.52 -2.55 26.33
C GLY A 378 5.72 -3.39 27.33
N SER A 379 4.46 -3.73 27.02
CA SER A 379 3.70 -4.71 27.79
C SER A 379 4.27 -6.12 27.65
N ALA A 380 3.88 -7.05 28.53
CA ALA A 380 4.34 -8.43 28.47
C ALA A 380 3.99 -9.08 27.13
N SER A 381 4.92 -9.86 26.56
CA SER A 381 4.74 -10.54 25.27
C SER A 381 4.25 -9.58 24.17
N SER A 382 4.88 -8.42 24.02
CA SER A 382 4.47 -7.40 23.04
C SER A 382 5.51 -7.09 21.97
N CYS A 383 6.58 -7.86 21.85
CA CYS A 383 7.62 -7.57 20.87
C CYS A 383 7.11 -7.51 19.42
N ALA A 384 7.71 -6.65 18.61
CA ALA A 384 7.36 -6.55 17.19
C ALA A 384 7.49 -7.92 16.51
N TYR A 385 6.58 -8.22 15.58
CA TYR A 385 6.70 -9.43 14.77
C TYR A 385 7.92 -9.30 13.84
N LYS A 386 8.75 -10.33 13.81
CA LYS A 386 9.96 -10.37 12.97
C LYS A 386 9.74 -11.29 11.78
N SER A 387 9.95 -10.78 10.58
CA SER A 387 9.89 -11.54 9.34
C SER A 387 11.06 -11.18 8.41
N THR A 388 11.05 -11.69 7.18
CA THR A 388 12.03 -11.34 6.14
C THR A 388 11.35 -10.84 4.88
N SER A 389 12.06 -10.07 4.06
CA SER A 389 11.61 -9.72 2.72
C SER A 389 11.64 -10.89 1.72
N ALA A 390 12.33 -11.99 2.06
CA ALA A 390 12.40 -13.17 1.23
C ALA A 390 11.01 -13.78 0.98
N ARG A 391 10.78 -14.29 -0.23
CA ARG A 391 9.55 -14.99 -0.61
C ARG A 391 9.55 -16.39 -0.02
N LYS A 392 9.03 -16.52 1.19
CA LYS A 392 8.79 -17.80 1.87
C LYS A 392 7.62 -17.69 2.83
N LYS A 393 7.10 -18.84 3.25
CA LYS A 393 6.07 -18.94 4.28
C LYS A 393 6.67 -18.56 5.64
N GLN A 394 6.15 -17.49 6.24
CA GLN A 394 6.72 -16.85 7.44
C GLN A 394 5.65 -16.07 8.24
N GLY A 395 4.43 -16.58 8.25
CA GLY A 395 3.30 -15.92 8.90
C GLY A 395 2.70 -14.79 8.07
N THR A 396 1.40 -14.88 7.80
CA THR A 396 0.58 -13.83 7.20
C THR A 396 -0.44 -13.36 8.24
N MET A 397 -0.55 -12.07 8.47
CA MET A 397 -1.57 -11.52 9.37
C MET A 397 -2.85 -11.25 8.60
N TYR A 398 -3.97 -11.71 9.15
CA TYR A 398 -5.31 -11.47 8.63
C TYR A 398 -5.98 -10.43 9.52
N VAL A 399 -6.38 -9.31 8.92
CA VAL A 399 -6.99 -8.18 9.60
C VAL A 399 -8.39 -7.97 9.04
N VAL A 400 -9.40 -8.31 9.84
CA VAL A 400 -10.80 -7.97 9.58
C VAL A 400 -11.02 -6.56 10.15
N ALA A 401 -11.38 -5.62 9.30
CA ALA A 401 -11.61 -4.21 9.64
C ALA A 401 -12.88 -3.69 8.95
N GLY A 402 -13.95 -4.50 8.99
CA GLY A 402 -15.24 -4.21 8.36
C GLY A 402 -16.16 -3.32 9.17
N SER A 403 -15.62 -2.50 10.07
CA SER A 403 -16.40 -1.72 11.03
C SER A 403 -16.28 -0.21 10.86
N SER A 404 -15.93 0.25 9.65
CA SER A 404 -15.76 1.68 9.38
C SER A 404 -17.09 2.40 9.11
N GLY A 405 -18.16 1.69 8.77
CA GLY A 405 -19.51 2.23 8.63
C GLY A 405 -20.53 1.36 9.33
N ALA A 406 -20.79 0.18 8.79
CA ALA A 406 -21.57 -0.82 9.50
C ALA A 406 -20.86 -1.29 10.77
N LEU A 407 -21.67 -1.71 11.75
CA LEU A 407 -21.19 -2.17 13.04
C LEU A 407 -22.18 -3.18 13.60
N GLY A 408 -21.71 -4.39 13.92
CA GLY A 408 -22.57 -5.45 14.44
C GLY A 408 -21.81 -6.75 14.67
N TYR A 409 -22.23 -7.50 15.68
CA TYR A 409 -21.66 -8.81 15.99
C TYR A 409 -22.73 -9.77 16.50
N ASN A 410 -22.48 -11.06 16.37
CA ASN A 410 -23.31 -12.10 16.94
C ASN A 410 -22.90 -12.37 18.39
N GLN A 411 -23.77 -12.07 19.35
CA GLN A 411 -23.51 -12.23 20.78
C GLN A 411 -23.30 -13.68 21.21
N ASN A 412 -23.75 -14.64 20.39
CA ASN A 412 -23.59 -16.07 20.65
C ASN A 412 -22.23 -16.63 20.19
N LEU A 413 -21.42 -15.83 19.49
CA LEU A 413 -20.10 -16.23 19.02
C LEU A 413 -19.02 -15.68 19.95
N ASN A 414 -18.09 -16.55 20.34
CA ASN A 414 -16.86 -16.16 21.00
C ASN A 414 -15.84 -15.67 19.96
N PRO A 415 -14.92 -14.76 20.31
CA PRO A 415 -13.85 -14.35 19.40
C PRO A 415 -13.11 -15.55 18.80
N HIS A 416 -12.78 -15.48 17.51
CA HIS A 416 -12.07 -16.55 16.83
C HIS A 416 -10.69 -16.76 17.50
N PRO A 417 -10.26 -17.99 17.85
CA PRO A 417 -9.10 -18.21 18.71
C PRO A 417 -7.75 -17.78 18.08
N VAL A 418 -7.69 -17.69 16.76
CA VAL A 418 -6.51 -17.14 16.05
C VAL A 418 -6.34 -15.62 16.24
N MET A 419 -7.36 -14.93 16.72
CA MET A 419 -7.36 -13.48 16.87
C MET A 419 -6.63 -13.10 18.16
N VAL A 420 -5.56 -12.34 18.01
CA VAL A 420 -4.82 -11.75 19.13
C VAL A 420 -5.48 -10.46 19.63
N SER A 421 -6.33 -9.85 18.81
CA SER A 421 -7.10 -8.67 19.17
C SER A 421 -8.48 -8.71 18.50
N THR A 422 -9.51 -8.28 19.22
CA THR A 422 -10.88 -8.25 18.75
C THR A 422 -11.63 -7.08 19.39
N GLN A 423 -12.33 -6.31 18.57
CA GLN A 423 -13.17 -5.19 18.98
C GLN A 423 -14.51 -5.27 18.23
N ARG A 424 -15.59 -5.45 19.00
CA ARG A 424 -16.93 -5.78 18.47
C ARG A 424 -17.97 -4.70 18.68
N THR A 425 -17.71 -3.75 19.57
CA THR A 425 -18.71 -2.78 20.05
C THR A 425 -18.47 -1.37 19.54
N THR A 426 -17.31 -1.11 18.93
CA THR A 426 -16.93 0.23 18.51
C THR A 426 -16.22 0.13 17.17
N GLY A 427 -16.76 0.83 16.17
CA GLY A 427 -16.17 0.89 14.84
C GLY A 427 -14.83 1.61 14.81
N GLY A 428 -14.17 1.56 13.66
CA GLY A 428 -12.88 2.21 13.48
C GLY A 428 -12.32 2.12 12.08
N ALA A 429 -11.20 2.82 11.89
CA ALA A 429 -10.40 2.80 10.69
C ALA A 429 -9.11 2.01 10.94
N PHE A 430 -8.75 1.13 10.01
CA PHE A 430 -7.46 0.46 10.06
C PHE A 430 -6.42 1.32 9.34
N TYR A 431 -5.38 1.74 10.05
CA TYR A 431 -4.30 2.56 9.54
C TYR A 431 -2.98 1.81 9.66
N PHE A 432 -2.10 1.94 8.68
CA PHE A 432 -0.72 1.52 8.82
C PHE A 432 0.24 2.45 8.10
N GLU A 433 1.47 2.48 8.57
CA GLU A 433 2.57 3.17 7.93
C GLU A 433 3.77 2.24 7.73
N VAL A 434 4.45 2.40 6.60
CA VAL A 434 5.65 1.66 6.25
C VAL A 434 6.82 2.63 6.12
N GLU A 435 7.90 2.34 6.84
CA GLU A 435 9.18 3.04 6.78
C GLU A 435 10.28 2.01 6.52
N ASP A 436 10.76 1.92 5.28
CA ASP A 436 11.77 0.95 4.86
C ASP A 436 11.41 -0.51 5.24
N ASN A 437 12.00 -1.05 6.30
CA ASN A 437 11.77 -2.41 6.80
C ASN A 437 10.95 -2.47 8.09
N ARG A 438 10.26 -1.39 8.45
CA ARG A 438 9.32 -1.33 9.57
C ARG A 438 7.91 -1.00 9.08
N LEU A 439 6.91 -1.70 9.60
CA LEU A 439 5.50 -1.40 9.46
C LEU A 439 4.89 -1.19 10.85
N ASP A 440 4.20 -0.07 11.06
CA ASP A 440 3.42 0.20 12.27
C ASP A 440 1.94 0.35 11.90
N ALA A 441 1.06 -0.41 12.54
CA ALA A 441 -0.37 -0.41 12.29
C ALA A 441 -1.17 -0.05 13.54
N LYS A 442 -2.37 0.53 13.33
CA LYS A 442 -3.27 1.02 14.37
C LYS A 442 -4.73 0.82 13.95
N PHE A 443 -5.57 0.45 14.90
CA PHE A 443 -7.02 0.54 14.77
C PHE A 443 -7.52 1.78 15.50
N ILE A 444 -7.96 2.77 14.73
CA ILE A 444 -8.32 4.11 15.21
C ILE A 444 -9.82 4.15 15.43
N GLN A 445 -10.23 4.50 16.64
CA GLN A 445 -11.63 4.48 17.06
C GLN A 445 -12.12 5.86 17.45
N PRO A 446 -13.42 6.15 17.29
CA PRO A 446 -14.03 7.36 17.81
C PRO A 446 -13.98 7.42 19.34
N ASN A 447 -13.67 8.59 19.87
CA ASN A 447 -13.81 8.90 21.30
C ASN A 447 -14.30 10.33 21.48
N GLY A 448 -15.64 10.50 21.46
CA GLY A 448 -16.26 11.83 21.41
C GLY A 448 -15.78 12.60 20.18
N SER A 449 -15.30 13.82 20.39
CA SER A 449 -14.71 14.66 19.33
C SER A 449 -13.22 14.35 19.04
N THR A 450 -12.67 13.27 19.61
CA THR A 450 -11.27 12.85 19.45
C THR A 450 -11.20 11.40 18.97
N TYR A 451 -10.05 10.75 19.16
CA TYR A 451 -9.83 9.36 18.80
C TYR A 451 -9.12 8.61 19.93
N THR A 452 -9.24 7.29 19.92
CA THR A 452 -8.41 6.37 20.69
C THR A 452 -7.79 5.32 19.76
N ILE A 453 -6.72 4.68 20.22
CA ILE A 453 -6.11 3.55 19.54
C ILE A 453 -6.59 2.27 20.23
N GLY A 454 -7.54 1.58 19.60
CA GLY A 454 -8.12 0.33 20.12
C GLY A 454 -7.15 -0.83 20.06
N ASP A 455 -6.31 -0.84 19.03
CA ASP A 455 -5.23 -1.81 18.86
C ASP A 455 -4.08 -1.20 18.06
N GLN A 456 -2.89 -1.76 18.22
CA GLN A 456 -1.71 -1.42 17.43
C GLN A 456 -0.75 -2.60 17.35
N PHE A 457 0.09 -2.63 16.32
CA PHE A 457 1.19 -3.59 16.24
C PHE A 457 2.30 -3.11 15.31
N THR A 458 3.48 -3.72 15.46
CA THR A 458 4.66 -3.46 14.65
C THR A 458 5.18 -4.75 14.00
N VAL A 459 5.56 -4.67 12.73
CA VAL A 459 6.31 -5.70 12.01
C VAL A 459 7.66 -5.14 11.57
N MET A 460 8.73 -5.91 11.76
CA MET A 460 10.07 -5.58 11.30
C MET A 460 10.63 -6.68 10.40
N LYS A 461 11.17 -6.31 9.25
CA LYS A 461 11.74 -7.22 8.26
C LYS A 461 13.25 -7.20 8.23
N ASP A 462 13.86 -8.37 8.10
CA ASP A 462 15.30 -8.52 7.91
C ASP A 462 16.10 -7.88 9.08
N VAL A 463 15.60 -8.07 10.30
CA VAL A 463 16.18 -7.53 11.54
C VAL A 463 16.71 -8.63 12.45
N GLY A 464 17.50 -8.26 13.45
CA GLY A 464 18.07 -9.21 14.41
C GLY A 464 19.29 -9.93 13.84
N LEU A 465 20.15 -9.19 13.13
CA LEU A 465 21.24 -9.74 12.34
C LEU A 465 22.40 -10.14 13.24
N THR A 466 23.03 -11.28 12.94
CA THR A 466 24.34 -11.64 13.49
C THR A 466 25.34 -11.62 12.35
N GLN A 467 26.38 -10.78 12.45
CA GLN A 467 27.35 -10.55 11.39
C GLN A 467 28.77 -10.68 11.92
N THR A 468 29.66 -11.25 11.12
CA THR A 468 31.11 -11.18 11.34
C THR A 468 31.70 -10.28 10.26
N ILE A 469 32.41 -9.25 10.67
CA ILE A 469 33.03 -8.27 9.77
C ILE A 469 34.53 -8.27 10.05
N THR A 470 35.36 -8.27 9.02
CA THR A 470 36.82 -8.24 9.18
C THR A 470 37.38 -6.97 8.57
N ILE A 471 38.03 -6.13 9.37
CA ILE A 471 38.57 -4.85 8.90
C ILE A 471 40.09 -4.80 9.03
N PRO A 472 40.78 -4.07 8.15
CA PRO A 472 42.22 -3.82 8.30
C PRO A 472 42.55 -3.11 9.62
N THR A 473 43.72 -3.37 10.17
CA THR A 473 44.21 -2.69 11.37
C THR A 473 44.22 -1.17 11.21
N SER A 474 43.92 -0.47 12.31
CA SER A 474 43.92 1.00 12.38
C SER A 474 42.86 1.69 11.51
N GLN A 475 41.85 0.94 11.02
CA GLN A 475 40.70 1.49 10.31
C GLN A 475 39.46 1.53 11.18
N SER A 476 38.59 2.48 10.86
CA SER A 476 37.25 2.55 11.46
C SER A 476 36.22 1.89 10.57
N ILE A 477 35.16 1.37 11.18
CA ILE A 477 33.97 0.88 10.49
C ILE A 477 32.72 1.48 11.14
N THR A 478 31.73 1.82 10.31
CA THR A 478 30.40 2.18 10.76
C THR A 478 29.53 0.93 10.83
N LEU A 479 29.09 0.58 12.04
CA LEU A 479 28.07 -0.43 12.27
C LEU A 479 26.70 0.27 12.29
N THR A 480 25.70 -0.32 11.65
CA THR A 480 24.35 0.27 11.53
C THR A 480 23.31 -0.75 11.93
N ALA A 481 22.48 -0.43 12.92
CA ALA A 481 21.37 -1.30 13.32
C ALA A 481 20.42 -1.56 12.14
N SER A 482 20.07 -2.84 11.97
CA SER A 482 19.18 -3.37 10.94
C SER A 482 17.75 -2.88 11.10
N PHE A 483 17.34 -2.53 12.31
CA PHE A 483 15.99 -2.09 12.67
C PHE A 483 15.89 -0.56 12.75
N ILE A 484 14.65 -0.06 12.67
CA ILE A 484 14.29 1.34 12.92
C ILE A 484 13.58 1.40 14.27
N SER A 485 14.26 1.87 15.31
CA SER A 485 13.68 2.06 16.65
C SER A 485 14.52 3.04 17.47
N ASP A 486 14.45 2.96 18.78
CA ASP A 486 15.50 3.44 19.67
C ASP A 486 16.66 2.44 19.77
N TYR A 487 17.86 2.92 20.11
CA TYR A 487 19.09 2.13 20.03
C TYR A 487 19.87 2.17 21.35
N GLN A 488 20.45 1.04 21.72
CA GLN A 488 21.36 0.90 22.83
C GLN A 488 22.54 0.04 22.35
N TRP A 489 23.70 0.67 22.15
CA TRP A 489 24.93 -0.02 21.74
C TRP A 489 25.80 -0.39 22.95
N SER A 490 26.30 -1.63 22.96
CA SER A 490 27.25 -2.12 23.96
C SER A 490 28.66 -1.60 23.69
N ASN A 491 29.40 -1.34 24.75
CA ASN A 491 30.84 -1.16 24.72
C ASN A 491 31.52 -2.53 24.72
N SER A 492 32.40 -2.77 23.75
CA SER A 492 33.07 -4.07 23.59
C SER A 492 34.01 -4.44 24.74
N ALA A 493 34.44 -3.47 25.57
CA ALA A 493 35.38 -3.70 26.67
C ALA A 493 34.70 -4.11 27.99
N ASN A 494 33.44 -3.68 28.22
CA ASN A 494 32.75 -3.89 29.51
C ASN A 494 31.25 -4.21 29.38
N SER A 495 30.76 -4.39 28.15
CA SER A 495 29.36 -4.69 27.82
C SER A 495 28.33 -3.62 28.26
N ALA A 496 28.77 -2.44 28.72
CA ALA A 496 27.89 -1.35 29.11
C ALA A 496 27.21 -0.72 27.89
N PHE A 497 25.93 -0.33 28.00
CA PHE A 497 25.17 0.27 26.90
C PHE A 497 25.08 1.78 27.04
N SER A 498 25.45 2.55 26.01
CA SER A 498 25.45 4.02 26.10
C SER A 498 25.13 4.80 24.83
N ALA A 499 25.53 4.34 23.64
CA ALA A 499 25.26 5.08 22.41
C ALA A 499 23.85 4.81 21.88
N THR A 500 23.19 5.87 21.40
CA THR A 500 21.76 5.88 21.04
C THR A 500 21.48 6.22 19.58
N SER A 501 22.51 6.37 18.76
CA SER A 501 22.37 6.56 17.31
C SER A 501 22.12 5.23 16.60
N ARG A 502 21.43 5.26 15.45
CA ARG A 502 21.23 4.06 14.61
C ARG A 502 22.55 3.44 14.16
N SER A 503 23.57 4.27 13.97
CA SER A 503 24.90 3.81 13.57
C SER A 503 25.96 4.32 14.54
N VAL A 504 27.01 3.53 14.74
CA VAL A 504 28.19 3.89 15.51
C VAL A 504 29.44 3.62 14.68
N THR A 505 30.43 4.51 14.79
CA THR A 505 31.74 4.29 14.18
C THR A 505 32.68 3.79 15.26
N ILE A 506 33.32 2.65 14.99
CA ILE A 506 34.25 2.00 15.90
C ILE A 506 35.61 1.85 15.24
N THR A 507 36.67 1.87 16.04
CA THR A 507 38.04 1.56 15.61
C THR A 507 38.52 0.43 16.52
N PRO A 508 38.42 -0.84 16.10
CA PRO A 508 38.88 -1.96 16.90
C PRO A 508 40.40 -1.90 17.07
N THR A 509 40.86 -2.37 18.23
CA THR A 509 42.29 -2.51 18.51
C THR A 509 42.94 -3.44 17.47
N PRO A 510 44.13 -3.10 16.94
CA PRO A 510 44.85 -3.97 16.01
C PRO A 510 44.98 -5.41 16.53
N GLY A 511 44.67 -6.39 15.67
CA GLY A 511 44.75 -7.82 15.99
C GLY A 511 43.69 -8.33 16.98
N ALA A 512 42.72 -7.49 17.41
CA ALA A 512 41.68 -7.88 18.35
C ALA A 512 40.39 -8.34 17.65
N THR A 513 39.66 -9.22 18.33
CA THR A 513 38.26 -9.55 18.06
C THR A 513 37.39 -8.85 19.08
N ALA A 514 36.42 -8.06 18.63
CA ALA A 514 35.49 -7.34 19.49
C ALA A 514 34.04 -7.61 19.07
N THR A 515 33.17 -7.83 20.05
CA THR A 515 31.73 -7.99 19.81
C THR A 515 31.00 -6.72 20.21
N TYR A 516 30.15 -6.23 19.30
CA TYR A 516 29.27 -5.09 19.51
C TYR A 516 27.84 -5.55 19.35
N ILE A 517 27.00 -5.21 20.30
CA ILE A 517 25.59 -5.54 20.34
C ILE A 517 24.81 -4.22 20.28
N VAL A 518 23.80 -4.16 19.44
CA VAL A 518 22.79 -3.09 19.49
C VAL A 518 21.43 -3.68 19.68
N ARG A 519 20.67 -3.14 20.63
CA ARG A 519 19.29 -3.55 20.90
C ARG A 519 18.38 -2.34 21.08
N ASP A 520 17.08 -2.56 21.01
CA ASP A 520 16.10 -1.58 21.43
C ASP A 520 15.89 -1.61 22.95
N SER A 521 15.36 -0.52 23.52
CA SER A 521 15.04 -0.41 24.96
C SER A 521 14.01 -1.44 25.44
N LYS A 522 13.21 -1.99 24.53
CA LYS A 522 12.19 -3.00 24.82
C LYS A 522 12.76 -4.42 24.85
N ASN A 523 14.03 -4.60 24.49
CA ASN A 523 14.70 -5.92 24.37
C ASN A 523 14.00 -6.89 23.41
N CYS A 524 13.42 -6.37 22.34
CA CYS A 524 12.65 -7.13 21.35
C CYS A 524 13.45 -7.46 20.09
N VAL A 525 14.39 -6.60 19.74
CA VAL A 525 15.27 -6.76 18.58
C VAL A 525 16.70 -6.44 18.97
N GLN A 526 17.63 -7.26 18.47
CA GLN A 526 19.05 -7.11 18.75
C GLN A 526 19.87 -7.57 17.54
N ASP A 527 20.82 -6.74 17.10
CA ASP A 527 21.88 -7.17 16.21
C ASP A 527 23.17 -7.45 16.99
N VAL A 528 23.99 -8.35 16.45
CA VAL A 528 25.30 -8.73 16.97
C VAL A 528 26.33 -8.61 15.86
N TYR A 529 27.38 -7.81 16.09
CA TYR A 529 28.49 -7.60 15.19
C TYR A 529 29.78 -8.12 15.84
N THR A 530 30.37 -9.16 15.28
CA THR A 530 31.72 -9.61 15.62
C THR A 530 32.71 -8.97 14.66
N VAL A 531 33.54 -8.07 15.16
CA VAL A 531 34.52 -7.33 14.36
C VAL A 531 35.91 -7.87 14.61
N LEU A 532 36.52 -8.37 13.55
CA LEU A 532 37.88 -8.90 13.52
C LEU A 532 38.82 -7.83 12.96
N SER A 533 39.82 -7.40 13.72
CA SER A 533 40.90 -6.57 13.19
C SER A 533 42.02 -7.47 12.64
N SER A 534 42.36 -7.29 11.36
CA SER A 534 43.38 -8.09 10.66
C SER A 534 44.43 -7.16 10.07
N ASP A 535 45.72 -7.51 10.19
CA ASP A 535 46.81 -6.77 9.53
C ASP A 535 46.75 -6.87 8.00
N MET A 536 45.93 -7.80 7.48
CA MET A 536 45.74 -8.04 6.05
C MET A 536 44.27 -7.86 5.65
N MET A 537 44.04 -7.19 4.54
CA MET A 537 42.77 -7.24 3.82
C MET A 537 42.71 -8.52 2.98
N PHE A 538 41.55 -9.14 2.85
CA PHE A 538 41.42 -10.33 2.01
C PHE A 538 40.14 -10.36 1.21
N THR A 539 40.13 -11.19 0.17
CA THR A 539 38.95 -11.36 -0.68
C THR A 539 37.93 -12.28 -0.01
N MET A 540 36.68 -11.84 0.11
CA MET A 540 35.55 -12.58 0.67
C MET A 540 34.89 -13.52 -0.34
N LYS A 541 34.99 -13.20 -1.63
CA LYS A 541 34.43 -13.97 -2.76
C LYS A 541 35.21 -13.64 -4.03
N ALA A 542 35.03 -14.42 -5.08
CA ALA A 542 35.56 -14.07 -6.40
C ALA A 542 34.83 -12.85 -6.98
N GLY A 543 35.52 -12.04 -7.78
CA GLY A 543 34.90 -10.91 -8.47
C GLY A 543 35.89 -9.88 -8.99
N ASN A 544 35.38 -8.69 -9.30
CA ASN A 544 36.19 -7.62 -9.87
C ASN A 544 36.89 -6.81 -8.78
N TRP A 545 38.15 -6.40 -9.01
CA TRP A 545 38.93 -5.61 -8.08
C TRP A 545 38.21 -4.33 -7.64
N ASN A 546 37.48 -3.69 -8.56
CA ASN A 546 36.75 -2.43 -8.34
C ASN A 546 35.38 -2.62 -7.67
N ASP A 547 34.99 -3.83 -7.30
CA ASP A 547 33.83 -4.10 -6.46
C ASP A 547 34.27 -4.10 -4.99
N SER A 548 33.87 -3.09 -4.22
CA SER A 548 34.24 -3.00 -2.81
C SER A 548 33.76 -4.21 -2.00
N SER A 549 32.67 -4.87 -2.43
CA SER A 549 32.05 -5.98 -1.70
C SER A 549 32.83 -7.29 -1.77
N ILE A 550 33.86 -7.39 -2.63
CA ILE A 550 34.75 -8.56 -2.64
C ILE A 550 35.82 -8.47 -1.56
N TRP A 551 36.06 -7.30 -0.96
CA TRP A 551 37.14 -7.07 0.00
C TRP A 551 36.62 -7.07 1.43
N SER A 552 37.39 -7.63 2.36
CA SER A 552 37.01 -7.77 3.77
C SER A 552 36.61 -6.43 4.43
N GLY A 553 37.25 -5.33 4.04
CA GLY A 553 36.93 -3.98 4.53
C GLY A 553 35.78 -3.26 3.82
N ASN A 554 35.06 -3.92 2.88
CA ASN A 554 34.04 -3.32 2.01
C ASN A 554 34.47 -1.98 1.37
N ARG A 555 35.73 -1.89 0.94
CA ARG A 555 36.34 -0.77 0.21
C ARG A 555 37.41 -1.28 -0.74
N LEU A 556 37.82 -0.46 -1.69
CA LEU A 556 38.94 -0.80 -2.57
C LEU A 556 40.28 -0.79 -1.81
N PRO A 557 41.20 -1.71 -2.12
CA PRO A 557 42.59 -1.66 -1.69
C PRO A 557 43.30 -0.36 -2.06
N THR A 558 44.22 0.05 -1.19
CA THR A 558 45.12 1.18 -1.37
C THR A 558 46.57 0.72 -1.31
N LYS A 559 47.51 1.61 -1.65
CA LYS A 559 48.96 1.35 -1.56
C LYS A 559 49.48 1.01 -0.15
N ALA A 560 48.65 1.15 0.89
CA ALA A 560 48.99 0.82 2.27
C ALA A 560 48.49 -0.57 2.71
N ASP A 561 47.72 -1.27 1.86
CA ASP A 561 47.07 -2.52 2.25
C ASP A 561 47.91 -3.74 1.88
N VAL A 562 48.15 -4.62 2.85
CA VAL A 562 48.59 -6.00 2.59
C VAL A 562 47.34 -6.82 2.24
N LEU A 563 47.33 -7.41 1.04
CA LEU A 563 46.23 -8.18 0.51
C LEU A 563 46.52 -9.68 0.59
N GLN A 564 45.54 -10.46 1.01
CA GLN A 564 45.51 -11.91 0.85
C GLN A 564 44.37 -12.29 -0.11
N LEU A 565 44.71 -12.73 -1.31
CA LEU A 565 43.75 -13.21 -2.27
C LEU A 565 43.40 -14.66 -1.93
N LYS A 566 42.19 -14.86 -1.43
CA LYS A 566 41.59 -16.17 -1.14
C LYS A 566 40.77 -16.70 -2.31
N HIS A 567 40.41 -15.82 -3.24
CA HIS A 567 39.55 -16.08 -4.38
C HIS A 567 40.16 -15.49 -5.67
N LEU A 568 39.57 -15.84 -6.82
CA LEU A 568 39.89 -15.21 -8.10
C LEU A 568 39.46 -13.74 -8.08
N VAL A 569 40.41 -12.85 -8.36
CA VAL A 569 40.12 -11.41 -8.56
C VAL A 569 40.45 -11.03 -10.00
N SER A 570 39.53 -10.32 -10.65
CA SER A 570 39.76 -9.74 -11.97
C SER A 570 39.93 -8.23 -11.85
N LEU A 571 41.07 -7.69 -12.25
CA LEU A 571 41.25 -6.25 -12.43
C LEU A 571 40.70 -5.88 -13.82
N PRO A 572 39.57 -5.15 -13.94
CA PRO A 572 38.94 -4.93 -15.24
C PRO A 572 39.81 -4.13 -16.22
N ASP A 573 39.47 -4.18 -17.51
CA ASP A 573 40.15 -3.42 -18.56
C ASP A 573 40.25 -1.92 -18.21
N ASN A 574 41.40 -1.32 -18.52
CA ASN A 574 41.68 0.11 -18.28
C ASN A 574 41.54 0.57 -16.82
N THR A 575 41.66 -0.34 -15.84
CA THR A 575 41.63 0.02 -14.41
C THR A 575 42.99 -0.08 -13.74
N GLU A 576 43.16 0.69 -12.66
CA GLU A 576 44.36 0.64 -11.83
C GLU A 576 44.04 0.06 -10.45
N GLY A 577 44.86 -0.88 -9.98
CA GLY A 577 44.81 -1.45 -8.64
C GLY A 577 46.04 -1.05 -7.84
N HIS A 578 45.88 -0.84 -6.53
CA HIS A 578 46.99 -0.49 -5.63
C HIS A 578 47.03 -1.41 -4.42
N ALA A 579 48.22 -1.86 -4.04
CA ALA A 579 48.45 -2.64 -2.83
C ALA A 579 49.84 -2.32 -2.25
N GLN A 580 50.04 -2.57 -0.95
CA GLN A 580 51.39 -2.67 -0.39
C GLN A 580 52.01 -4.01 -0.77
N LYS A 581 51.32 -5.11 -0.48
CA LYS A 581 51.79 -6.47 -0.74
C LYS A 581 50.60 -7.34 -1.10
N ILE A 582 50.83 -8.38 -1.93
CA ILE A 582 49.79 -9.34 -2.29
C ILE A 582 50.29 -10.76 -1.99
N ILE A 583 49.50 -11.50 -1.24
CA ILE A 583 49.71 -12.90 -0.84
C ILE A 583 48.58 -13.71 -1.48
N TYR A 584 48.90 -14.89 -2.00
CA TYR A 584 47.95 -15.75 -2.72
C TYR A 584 47.73 -17.04 -1.92
N ASP A 585 46.47 -17.36 -1.65
CA ASP A 585 46.10 -18.70 -1.16
C ASP A 585 46.17 -19.72 -2.30
N PRO A 586 46.35 -21.02 -1.99
CA PRO A 586 46.39 -22.07 -3.01
C PRO A 586 45.16 -22.02 -3.94
N GLY A 587 45.41 -21.91 -5.26
CA GLY A 587 44.35 -21.87 -6.28
C GLY A 587 43.75 -20.49 -6.55
N SER A 588 44.09 -19.46 -5.77
CA SER A 588 43.72 -18.07 -6.06
C SER A 588 44.55 -17.49 -7.20
N LYS A 589 43.99 -16.50 -7.92
CA LYS A 589 44.68 -15.82 -9.04
C LYS A 589 44.22 -14.36 -9.12
N LEU A 590 45.10 -13.50 -9.62
CA LEU A 590 44.76 -12.15 -10.05
C LEU A 590 44.82 -12.12 -11.58
N GLN A 591 43.68 -11.87 -12.23
CA GLN A 591 43.57 -11.73 -13.67
C GLN A 591 43.58 -10.24 -14.04
N LEU A 592 44.46 -9.85 -14.95
CA LEU A 592 44.52 -8.48 -15.46
C LEU A 592 43.75 -8.38 -16.78
N GLY A 593 42.81 -7.46 -16.85
CA GLY A 593 42.15 -7.05 -18.08
C GLY A 593 43.10 -6.30 -19.01
N ASN A 594 42.63 -6.03 -20.23
CA ASN A 594 43.38 -5.27 -21.23
C ASN A 594 43.75 -3.89 -20.69
N GLN A 595 45.04 -3.55 -20.77
CA GLN A 595 45.60 -2.28 -20.28
C GLN A 595 45.37 -2.00 -18.78
N ALA A 596 44.99 -3.02 -17.98
CA ALA A 596 44.92 -2.89 -16.54
C ALA A 596 46.33 -2.78 -15.92
N LYS A 597 46.48 -1.98 -14.86
CA LYS A 597 47.75 -1.78 -14.16
C LYS A 597 47.63 -2.08 -12.68
N LEU A 598 48.58 -2.83 -12.14
CA LEU A 598 48.66 -3.11 -10.71
C LEU A 598 49.94 -2.51 -10.14
N TRP A 599 49.78 -1.64 -9.14
CA TRP A 599 50.89 -0.99 -8.43
C TRP A 599 51.07 -1.63 -7.05
N VAL A 600 52.22 -2.28 -6.82
CA VAL A 600 52.55 -2.94 -5.56
C VAL A 600 53.81 -2.30 -4.97
N ASN A 601 53.68 -1.62 -3.83
CA ASN A 601 54.80 -0.96 -3.15
C ASN A 601 55.53 -1.95 -2.23
N GLN A 602 56.66 -2.51 -2.68
CA GLN A 602 57.52 -3.37 -1.85
C GLN A 602 58.20 -2.60 -0.72
#